data_AF-A0A165LC17-F1
#
_entry.id   AF-A0A165LC17-F1
#
_cell.length_a   1.000
_cell.length_b   1.000
_cell.length_c   1.000
_cell.angle_alpha   90.00
_cell.angle_beta   90.00
_cell.angle_gamma   90.00
#
_symmetry.space_group_name_H-M   'P 1'
#
loop_
_entity.id
_entity.type
_entity.pdbx_description
1 polymer ?
#
loop_
_entity_poly.entity_id
_entity_poly.type
_entity_poly.pdbx_seq_one_letter_code
_entity_poly.pdbx_strand_id
1 'polypeptide(L)'
;MGFCKNCGAEFEEGKKFCKNCGTPLSASVEKQAPSKPRKQWTTLQKIITASILVLVAAGTAGHFFLKATHSPDKLVDGFTVAVKDKDLKKAREVFDLQDIKQDTGDKEVKKYLAYLQGDLPDLVNQLEGQAASFEEGTSAAAEITDEQGNELFHFTKGKKFLGIYDTYTLKVIPFDVVTDANLDTYTVTLKGQEKEAKDKQAELTGFYQVNRSLQLH
;
A
#
# COMPACT_ATOMS: atom_id res chain seq x y z
N MET A 1 -51.41 -58.55 -24.98
CA MET A 1 -50.51 -58.82 -23.82
C MET A 1 -49.22 -58.04 -24.03
N GLY A 2 -48.63 -57.45 -22.99
CA GLY A 2 -47.45 -56.58 -23.09
C GLY A 2 -46.34 -56.96 -22.12
N PHE A 3 -45.11 -56.49 -22.35
CA PHE A 3 -43.96 -56.76 -21.48
C PHE A 3 -43.42 -55.46 -20.87
N CYS A 4 -43.08 -55.50 -19.58
CA CYS A 4 -42.53 -54.34 -18.87
C CYS A 4 -41.17 -53.94 -19.46
N LYS A 5 -41.00 -52.68 -19.84
CA LYS A 5 -39.73 -52.17 -20.39
C LYS A 5 -38.57 -52.14 -19.39
N ASN A 6 -38.86 -52.26 -18.09
CA ASN A 6 -37.84 -52.22 -17.04
C ASN A 6 -37.36 -53.62 -16.63
N CYS A 7 -38.29 -54.57 -16.41
CA CYS A 7 -37.94 -55.90 -15.92
C CYS A 7 -38.32 -57.07 -16.83
N GLY A 8 -38.94 -56.81 -17.99
CA GLY A 8 -39.31 -57.85 -18.95
C GLY A 8 -40.51 -58.73 -18.55
N ALA A 9 -41.14 -58.50 -17.39
CA ALA A 9 -42.30 -59.27 -16.96
C ALA A 9 -43.53 -59.01 -17.84
N GLU A 10 -44.25 -60.08 -18.20
CA GLU A 10 -45.49 -60.00 -18.95
C GLU A 10 -46.63 -59.41 -18.10
N PHE A 11 -47.50 -58.65 -18.75
CA PHE A 11 -48.66 -58.02 -18.14
C PHE A 11 -49.85 -57.95 -19.11
N GLU A 12 -51.06 -57.96 -18.54
CA GLU A 12 -52.30 -57.81 -19.29
C GLU A 12 -52.60 -56.35 -19.64
N GLU A 13 -53.22 -56.13 -20.80
CA GLU A 13 -53.58 -54.79 -21.26
C GLU A 13 -54.49 -54.07 -20.25
N GLY A 14 -54.20 -52.79 -19.99
CA GLY A 14 -54.95 -51.96 -19.03
C GLY A 14 -54.37 -51.86 -17.60
N LYS A 15 -53.23 -52.52 -17.29
CA LYS A 15 -52.54 -52.31 -16.00
C LYS A 15 -51.73 -51.00 -15.99
N LYS A 16 -51.87 -50.21 -14.92
CA LYS A 16 -51.17 -48.92 -14.75
C LYS A 16 -49.71 -49.07 -14.29
N PHE A 17 -49.40 -50.12 -13.52
CA PHE A 17 -48.07 -50.39 -12.95
C PHE A 17 -47.71 -51.88 -13.07
N CYS A 18 -46.42 -52.16 -13.21
CA CYS A 18 -45.89 -53.52 -13.25
C CYS A 18 -45.98 -54.16 -11.87
N LYS A 19 -46.62 -55.32 -11.76
CA LYS A 19 -46.74 -56.04 -10.49
C LYS A 19 -45.41 -56.60 -9.97
N ASN A 20 -44.42 -56.77 -10.83
CA ASN A 20 -43.14 -57.37 -10.46
C ASN A 20 -42.10 -56.33 -10.00
N CYS A 21 -42.03 -55.16 -10.66
CA CYS A 21 -41.02 -54.14 -10.36
C CYS A 21 -41.61 -52.76 -10.01
N GLY A 22 -42.94 -52.62 -9.94
CA GLY A 22 -43.62 -51.37 -9.58
C GLY A 22 -43.58 -50.27 -10.64
N THR A 23 -42.90 -50.47 -11.77
CA THR A 23 -42.71 -49.40 -12.77
C THR A 23 -44.03 -49.10 -13.51
N PRO A 24 -44.42 -47.82 -13.68
CA PRO A 24 -45.62 -47.47 -14.43
C PRO A 24 -45.55 -47.99 -15.87
N LEU A 25 -46.58 -48.73 -16.27
CA LEU A 25 -46.69 -49.34 -17.60
C LEU A 25 -47.44 -48.43 -18.58
N SER A 26 -48.29 -47.53 -18.08
CA SER A 26 -48.70 -46.37 -18.85
C SER A 26 -47.62 -45.31 -18.69
N ALA A 27 -46.87 -45.05 -19.76
CA ALA A 27 -46.21 -43.76 -19.91
C ALA A 27 -47.32 -42.71 -19.96
N SER A 28 -47.73 -42.20 -18.80
CA SER A 28 -48.23 -40.83 -18.75
C SER A 28 -47.03 -40.02 -19.19
N VAL A 29 -46.99 -39.70 -20.48
CA VAL A 29 -46.12 -38.67 -21.00
C VAL A 29 -46.43 -37.46 -20.15
N GLU A 30 -45.58 -37.23 -19.16
CA GLU A 30 -45.54 -35.96 -18.48
C GLU A 30 -45.33 -34.96 -19.61
N LYS A 31 -46.40 -34.25 -19.96
CA LYS A 31 -46.33 -33.11 -20.86
C LYS A 31 -45.35 -32.17 -20.19
N GLN A 32 -44.09 -32.28 -20.56
CA GLN A 32 -43.10 -31.25 -20.31
C GLN A 32 -43.75 -29.97 -20.81
N ALA A 33 -44.11 -29.09 -19.88
CA ALA A 33 -44.60 -27.78 -20.22
C ALA A 33 -43.59 -27.17 -21.21
N PRO A 34 -44.03 -26.57 -22.33
CA PRO A 34 -43.11 -26.02 -23.30
C PRO A 34 -42.20 -25.02 -22.58
N SER A 35 -40.90 -25.33 -22.52
CA SER A 35 -39.91 -24.45 -21.92
C SER A 35 -39.98 -23.11 -22.66
N LYS A 36 -40.24 -22.01 -21.94
CA LYS A 36 -40.27 -20.66 -22.53
C LYS A 36 -39.03 -20.46 -23.43
N PRO A 37 -39.19 -19.99 -24.67
CA PRO A 37 -38.04 -19.80 -25.56
C PRO A 37 -37.06 -18.85 -24.91
N ARG A 38 -35.80 -19.28 -24.74
CA ARG A 38 -34.74 -18.42 -24.20
C ARG A 38 -34.61 -17.21 -25.12
N LYS A 39 -34.81 -16.01 -24.56
CA LYS A 39 -34.72 -14.76 -25.31
C LYS A 39 -33.31 -14.62 -25.89
N GLN A 40 -33.21 -14.77 -27.19
CA GLN A 40 -31.95 -14.75 -27.92
C GLN A 40 -31.47 -13.29 -27.96
N TRP A 41 -30.25 -13.03 -27.48
CA TRP A 41 -29.68 -11.68 -27.48
C TRP A 41 -29.37 -11.20 -28.88
N THR A 42 -29.68 -9.93 -29.15
CA THR A 42 -29.32 -9.28 -30.41
C THR A 42 -27.81 -9.05 -30.50
N THR A 43 -27.26 -8.93 -31.71
CA THR A 43 -25.82 -8.70 -31.93
C THR A 43 -25.31 -7.46 -31.18
N LEU A 44 -26.13 -6.40 -31.12
CA LEU A 44 -25.81 -5.18 -30.38
C LEU A 44 -25.73 -5.42 -28.87
N GLN A 45 -26.64 -6.21 -28.30
CA GLN A 45 -26.58 -6.59 -26.88
C GLN A 45 -25.31 -7.39 -26.57
N LYS A 46 -24.92 -8.30 -27.45
CA LYS A 46 -23.66 -9.06 -27.30
C LYS A 46 -22.43 -8.13 -27.32
N ILE A 47 -22.39 -7.17 -28.25
CA ILE A 47 -21.29 -6.20 -28.33
C ILE A 47 -21.26 -5.30 -27.10
N ILE A 48 -22.40 -4.72 -26.69
CA ILE A 48 -22.48 -3.86 -25.50
C ILE A 48 -21.99 -4.62 -24.27
N THR A 49 -22.45 -5.85 -24.06
CA THR A 49 -22.01 -6.65 -22.92
C THR A 49 -20.54 -7.05 -23.01
N ALA A 50 -20.03 -7.38 -24.21
CA ALA A 50 -18.60 -7.64 -24.39
C ALA A 50 -17.76 -6.39 -24.06
N SER A 51 -18.16 -5.21 -24.55
CA SER A 51 -17.49 -3.95 -24.25
C SER A 51 -17.53 -3.60 -22.77
N ILE A 52 -18.67 -3.80 -22.10
CA ILE A 52 -18.78 -3.62 -20.64
C ILE A 52 -17.84 -4.56 -19.91
N LEU A 53 -17.77 -5.84 -20.30
CA LEU A 53 -16.86 -6.81 -19.69
C LEU A 53 -15.39 -6.41 -19.86
N VAL A 54 -15.00 -5.90 -21.04
CA VAL A 54 -13.64 -5.40 -21.29
C VAL A 54 -13.34 -4.18 -20.42
N LEU A 55 -14.26 -3.22 -20.31
CA LEU A 55 -14.09 -2.05 -19.47
C LEU A 55 -13.98 -2.41 -17.98
N VAL A 56 -14.80 -3.37 -17.52
CA VAL A 56 -14.71 -3.89 -16.15
C VAL A 56 -13.35 -4.57 -15.93
N ALA A 57 -12.89 -5.41 -16.85
CA ALA A 57 -11.58 -6.06 -16.74
C ALA A 57 -10.44 -5.04 -16.70
N ALA A 58 -10.47 -4.03 -17.57
CA ALA A 58 -9.50 -2.95 -17.60
C ALA A 58 -9.54 -2.10 -16.32
N GLY A 59 -10.73 -1.78 -15.84
CA GLY A 59 -10.93 -1.04 -14.58
C GLY A 59 -10.40 -1.81 -13.38
N THR A 60 -10.67 -3.11 -13.31
CA THR A 60 -10.13 -3.99 -12.26
C THR A 60 -8.60 -4.05 -12.32
N ALA A 61 -8.01 -4.26 -13.51
CA ALA A 61 -6.56 -4.26 -13.70
C ALA A 61 -5.94 -2.91 -13.28
N GLY A 62 -6.55 -1.79 -13.68
CA GLY A 62 -6.13 -0.46 -13.28
C GLY A 62 -6.22 -0.22 -11.77
N HIS A 63 -7.28 -0.72 -11.12
CA HIS A 63 -7.44 -0.63 -9.67
C HIS A 63 -6.32 -1.37 -8.92
N PHE A 64 -6.02 -2.62 -9.31
CA PHE A 64 -4.93 -3.39 -8.71
C PHE A 64 -3.57 -2.76 -8.99
N PHE A 65 -3.35 -2.23 -10.19
CA PHE A 65 -2.11 -1.52 -10.53
C PHE A 65 -1.91 -0.28 -9.65
N LEU A 66 -2.93 0.58 -9.54
CA LEU A 66 -2.86 1.78 -8.69
C LEU A 66 -2.64 1.44 -7.22
N LYS A 67 -3.33 0.41 -6.72
CA LYS A 67 -3.13 -0.08 -5.36
C LYS A 67 -1.68 -0.55 -5.14
N ALA A 68 -1.12 -1.26 -6.11
CA ALA A 68 0.26 -1.74 -6.04
C ALA A 68 1.31 -0.62 -6.18
N THR A 69 1.04 0.44 -6.95
CA THR A 69 1.99 1.56 -7.11
C THR A 69 1.98 2.56 -5.94
N HIS A 70 0.91 2.58 -5.15
CA HIS A 70 0.75 3.45 -3.99
C HIS A 70 0.77 2.69 -2.66
N SER A 71 1.31 1.47 -2.64
CA SER A 71 1.40 0.65 -1.43
C SER A 71 2.48 1.15 -0.47
N PRO A 72 2.43 0.76 0.82
CA PRO A 72 3.50 1.01 1.77
C PRO A 72 4.86 0.51 1.28
N ASP A 73 4.93 -0.67 0.66
CA ASP A 73 6.19 -1.23 0.13
C ASP A 73 6.83 -0.35 -0.92
N LYS A 74 6.02 0.32 -1.77
CA LYS A 74 6.56 1.24 -2.79
C LYS A 74 7.23 2.46 -2.17
N LEU A 75 6.80 2.89 -0.99
CA LEU A 75 7.50 3.94 -0.25
C LEU A 75 8.88 3.44 0.19
N VAL A 76 8.97 2.21 0.71
CA VAL A 76 10.23 1.60 1.16
C VAL A 76 11.20 1.41 -0.01
N ASP A 77 10.71 0.90 -1.15
CA ASP A 77 11.48 0.82 -2.40
C ASP A 77 12.03 2.20 -2.81
N GLY A 78 11.14 3.21 -2.81
CA GLY A 78 11.48 4.58 -3.18
C GLY A 78 12.53 5.19 -2.25
N PHE A 79 12.40 4.97 -0.94
CA PHE A 79 13.36 5.38 0.08
C PHE A 79 14.72 4.72 -0.16
N THR A 80 14.72 3.40 -0.37
CA THR A 80 15.94 2.62 -0.62
C THR A 80 16.70 3.16 -1.82
N VAL A 81 16.00 3.41 -2.93
CA VAL A 81 16.59 4.01 -4.14
C VAL A 81 17.07 5.44 -3.88
N ALA A 82 16.26 6.26 -3.21
CA ALA A 82 16.61 7.65 -2.90
C ALA A 82 17.91 7.73 -2.09
N VAL A 83 18.05 6.91 -1.04
CA VAL A 83 19.23 6.90 -0.18
C VAL A 83 20.43 6.27 -0.86
N LYS A 84 20.27 5.08 -1.45
CA LYS A 84 21.37 4.35 -2.11
C LYS A 84 21.97 5.14 -3.26
N ASP A 85 21.14 5.71 -4.12
CA ASP A 85 21.59 6.39 -5.35
C ASP A 85 21.71 7.91 -5.17
N LYS A 86 21.41 8.43 -3.97
CA LYS A 86 21.28 9.88 -3.69
C LYS A 86 20.34 10.58 -4.67
N ASP A 87 19.29 9.88 -5.09
CA ASP A 87 18.31 10.36 -6.07
C ASP A 87 17.40 11.41 -5.42
N LEU A 88 17.65 12.68 -5.76
CA LEU A 88 16.90 13.82 -5.26
C LEU A 88 15.43 13.82 -5.65
N LYS A 89 15.10 13.31 -6.83
CA LYS A 89 13.72 13.24 -7.30
C LYS A 89 12.97 12.22 -6.44
N LYS A 90 13.54 11.03 -6.26
CA LYS A 90 12.97 10.01 -5.38
C LYS A 90 12.90 10.47 -3.93
N ALA A 91 13.93 11.14 -3.43
CA ALA A 91 13.93 11.72 -2.09
C ALA A 91 12.74 12.66 -1.88
N ARG A 92 12.45 13.55 -2.83
CA ARG A 92 11.30 14.47 -2.77
C ARG A 92 9.94 13.78 -2.94
N GLU A 93 9.90 12.61 -3.55
CA GLU A 93 8.67 11.81 -3.65
C GLU A 93 8.36 11.09 -2.33
N VAL A 94 9.38 10.65 -1.60
CA VAL A 94 9.20 9.85 -0.38
C VAL A 94 9.20 10.67 0.91
N PHE A 95 9.99 11.75 0.98
CA PHE A 95 10.11 12.58 2.18
C PHE A 95 9.13 13.75 2.17
N ASP A 96 8.37 13.89 3.25
CA ASP A 96 7.63 15.10 3.56
C ASP A 96 8.56 16.07 4.31
N LEU A 97 9.02 17.08 3.59
CA LEU A 97 9.96 18.11 4.07
C LEU A 97 9.27 19.43 4.45
N GLN A 98 7.93 19.47 4.48
CA GLN A 98 7.18 20.73 4.64
C GLN A 98 7.47 21.47 5.95
N ASP A 99 7.83 20.75 7.02
CA ASP A 99 8.11 21.34 8.33
C ASP A 99 9.56 21.84 8.48
N ILE A 100 10.42 21.63 7.46
CA ILE A 100 11.80 22.10 7.48
C ILE A 100 11.85 23.54 6.99
N LYS A 101 12.04 24.48 7.93
CA LYS A 101 12.04 25.93 7.68
C LYS A 101 13.28 26.44 6.93
N GLN A 102 14.30 25.62 6.74
CA GLN A 102 15.58 25.97 6.12
C GLN A 102 15.58 25.66 4.61
N ASP A 103 16.56 26.19 3.86
CA ASP A 103 16.73 25.88 2.43
C ASP A 103 16.95 24.36 2.24
N THR A 104 15.89 23.65 1.84
CA THR A 104 15.88 22.23 1.46
C THR A 104 16.39 22.03 0.04
N GLY A 105 17.29 22.92 -0.41
CA GLY A 105 17.97 22.83 -1.69
C GLY A 105 18.70 21.49 -1.87
N ASP A 106 18.94 21.15 -3.13
CA ASP A 106 19.54 19.89 -3.59
C ASP A 106 20.78 19.46 -2.79
N LYS A 107 21.60 20.42 -2.35
CA LYS A 107 22.83 20.16 -1.61
C LYS A 107 22.59 19.64 -0.20
N GLU A 108 21.61 20.18 0.53
CA GLU A 108 21.31 19.73 1.89
C GLU A 108 20.60 18.38 1.86
N VAL A 109 19.67 18.18 0.93
CA VAL A 109 19.02 16.87 0.73
C VAL A 109 20.06 15.79 0.40
N LYS A 110 21.04 16.06 -0.47
CA LYS A 110 22.13 15.10 -0.76
C LYS A 110 22.98 14.76 0.47
N LYS A 111 23.26 15.72 1.35
CA LYS A 111 23.99 15.45 2.60
C LYS A 111 23.17 14.58 3.53
N TYR A 112 21.87 14.85 3.63
CA TYR A 112 20.98 14.03 4.41
C TYR A 112 20.89 12.60 3.88
N LEU A 113 20.71 12.41 2.57
CA LEU A 113 20.77 11.08 1.95
C LEU A 113 22.11 10.37 2.23
N ALA A 114 23.22 11.10 2.22
CA ALA A 114 24.53 10.53 2.55
C ALA A 114 24.66 10.12 4.02
N TYR A 115 23.99 10.81 4.95
CA TYR A 115 23.90 10.39 6.35
C TYR A 115 23.16 9.06 6.48
N LEU A 116 21.98 8.95 5.84
CA LEU A 116 21.14 7.75 5.90
C LEU A 116 21.77 6.51 5.26
N GLN A 117 22.76 6.68 4.38
CA GLN A 117 23.45 5.55 3.74
C GLN A 117 24.20 4.67 4.74
N GLY A 118 24.64 5.21 5.88
CA GLY A 118 25.34 4.44 6.92
C GLY A 118 24.45 3.34 7.52
N ASP A 119 23.21 3.70 7.80
CA ASP A 119 22.27 2.85 8.55
C ASP A 119 21.19 2.24 7.63
N LEU A 120 21.38 2.35 6.31
CA LEU A 120 20.36 2.00 5.31
C LEU A 120 19.75 0.61 5.52
N PRO A 121 20.50 -0.48 5.78
CA PRO A 121 19.91 -1.80 6.00
C PRO A 121 18.93 -1.83 7.18
N ASP A 122 19.28 -1.21 8.30
CA ASP A 122 18.45 -1.21 9.50
C ASP A 122 17.23 -0.30 9.34
N LEU A 123 17.41 0.84 8.68
CA LEU A 123 16.30 1.73 8.34
C LEU A 123 15.30 1.03 7.40
N VAL A 124 15.77 0.30 6.39
CA VAL A 124 14.89 -0.47 5.50
C VAL A 124 14.13 -1.53 6.27
N ASN A 125 14.79 -2.28 7.16
CA ASN A 125 14.12 -3.30 7.97
C ASN A 125 13.02 -2.71 8.88
N GLN A 126 13.29 -1.58 9.54
CA GLN A 126 12.27 -0.86 10.33
C GLN A 126 11.08 -0.43 9.44
N LEU A 127 11.36 0.12 8.26
CA LEU A 127 10.35 0.59 7.31
C LEU A 127 9.52 -0.56 6.74
N GLU A 128 10.12 -1.72 6.44
CA GLU A 128 9.42 -2.93 5.99
C GLU A 128 8.46 -3.46 7.06
N GLY A 129 8.90 -3.48 8.33
CA GLY A 129 8.03 -3.85 9.45
C GLY A 129 6.81 -2.93 9.58
N GLN A 130 7.00 -1.62 9.37
CA GLN A 130 5.90 -0.66 9.37
C GLN A 130 5.00 -0.81 8.14
N ALA A 131 5.59 -1.02 6.96
CA ALA A 131 4.86 -1.22 5.72
C ALA A 131 3.86 -2.38 5.84
N ALA A 132 4.33 -3.54 6.32
CA ALA A 132 3.49 -4.71 6.56
C ALA A 132 2.32 -4.41 7.53
N SER A 133 2.61 -3.69 8.61
CA SER A 133 1.60 -3.38 9.63
C SER A 133 0.51 -2.39 9.09
N PHE A 134 0.89 -1.47 8.21
CA PHE A 134 -0.07 -0.61 7.50
C PHE A 134 -0.93 -1.37 6.48
N GLU A 135 -0.41 -2.41 5.83
CA GLU A 135 -1.19 -3.27 4.93
C GLU A 135 -2.25 -4.10 5.68
N GLU A 136 -1.92 -4.55 6.89
CA GLU A 136 -2.83 -5.28 7.78
C GLU A 136 -3.87 -4.39 8.46
N GLY A 137 -3.74 -3.06 8.35
CA GLY A 137 -4.67 -2.09 8.92
C GLY A 137 -4.57 -1.93 10.44
N THR A 138 -3.43 -2.34 11.02
CA THR A 138 -3.22 -2.44 12.48
C THR A 138 -2.39 -1.29 13.06
N SER A 139 -1.85 -0.37 12.24
CA SER A 139 -0.84 0.61 12.68
C SER A 139 -1.31 2.03 12.98
N ALA A 140 -0.69 2.61 14.00
CA ALA A 140 -0.49 4.05 14.19
C ALA A 140 0.79 4.53 13.47
N ALA A 141 1.05 5.84 13.46
CA ALA A 141 2.34 6.37 13.00
C ALA A 141 3.48 5.80 13.87
N ALA A 142 4.59 5.40 13.24
CA ALA A 142 5.74 4.85 13.93
C ALA A 142 6.98 5.69 13.65
N GLU A 143 7.75 5.88 14.72
CA GLU A 143 9.07 6.50 14.71
C GLU A 143 10.08 5.52 14.11
N ILE A 144 10.87 6.01 13.17
CA ILE A 144 12.00 5.32 12.57
C ILE A 144 13.26 5.99 13.10
N THR A 145 14.14 5.23 13.75
CA THR A 145 15.34 5.79 14.39
C THR A 145 16.62 5.29 13.74
N ASP A 146 17.70 6.06 13.86
CA ASP A 146 19.05 5.58 13.54
C ASP A 146 19.57 4.57 14.59
N GLU A 147 20.77 4.03 14.35
CA GLU A 147 21.44 3.12 15.29
C GLU A 147 21.71 3.76 16.67
N GLN A 148 21.70 5.10 16.75
CA GLN A 148 21.93 5.83 18.00
C GLN A 148 20.63 6.17 18.74
N GLY A 149 19.48 5.79 18.18
CA GLY A 149 18.16 6.04 18.76
C GLY A 149 17.62 7.44 18.51
N ASN A 150 18.20 8.22 17.60
CA ASN A 150 17.62 9.50 17.21
C ASN A 150 16.46 9.25 16.24
N GLU A 151 15.33 9.89 16.48
CA GLU A 151 14.18 9.81 15.59
C GLU A 151 14.47 10.55 14.27
N LEU A 152 14.37 9.83 13.15
CA LEU A 152 14.63 10.37 11.81
C LEU A 152 13.34 10.71 11.08
N PHE A 153 12.35 9.82 11.16
CA PHE A 153 11.12 9.90 10.37
C PHE A 153 9.91 9.40 11.14
N HIS A 154 8.75 9.95 10.83
CA HIS A 154 7.47 9.27 11.04
C HIS A 154 6.96 8.66 9.73
N PHE A 155 6.72 7.35 9.73
CA PHE A 155 5.99 6.69 8.65
C PHE A 155 4.50 7.04 8.77
N THR A 156 3.94 7.71 7.77
CA THR A 156 2.55 8.19 7.84
C THR A 156 1.81 8.10 6.50
N LYS A 157 0.48 8.23 6.56
CA LYS A 157 -0.36 8.36 5.36
C LYS A 157 -0.18 9.75 4.75
N GLY A 158 0.04 9.79 3.44
CA GLY A 158 0.06 10.99 2.64
C GLY A 158 -1.34 11.41 2.17
N LYS A 159 -1.37 12.32 1.19
CA LYS A 159 -2.61 12.77 0.55
C LYS A 159 -3.18 11.65 -0.32
N LYS A 160 -4.48 11.36 -0.16
CA LYS A 160 -5.14 10.33 -0.98
C LYS A 160 -5.02 10.64 -2.47
N PHE A 161 -4.55 9.67 -3.24
CA PHE A 161 -4.52 9.76 -4.69
C PHE A 161 -5.93 9.49 -5.25
N LEU A 162 -6.41 10.41 -6.08
CA LEU A 162 -7.78 10.40 -6.64
C LEU A 162 -8.90 10.28 -5.58
N GLY A 163 -8.63 10.64 -4.33
CA GLY A 163 -9.59 10.59 -3.22
C GLY A 163 -9.91 9.20 -2.66
N ILE A 164 -9.43 8.11 -3.27
CA ILE A 164 -9.78 6.73 -2.87
C ILE A 164 -8.57 5.85 -2.57
N TYR A 165 -7.38 6.17 -3.07
CA TYR A 165 -6.17 5.40 -2.81
C TYR A 165 -5.39 6.07 -1.69
N ASP A 166 -5.11 5.32 -0.63
CA ASP A 166 -4.17 5.77 0.38
C ASP A 166 -2.77 5.87 -0.26
N THR A 167 -2.01 6.85 0.21
CA THR A 167 -0.60 7.03 -0.14
C THR A 167 0.19 7.13 1.16
N TYR A 168 1.51 7.04 1.07
CA TYR A 168 2.38 7.00 2.24
C TYR A 168 3.59 7.90 2.01
N THR A 169 4.12 8.45 3.09
CA THR A 169 5.29 9.34 3.07
C THR A 169 6.06 9.23 4.39
N LEU A 170 7.32 9.63 4.35
CA LEU A 170 8.19 9.74 5.52
C LEU A 170 8.27 11.21 5.93
N LYS A 171 7.58 11.57 7.00
CA LYS A 171 7.67 12.90 7.57
C LYS A 171 9.01 13.04 8.28
N VAL A 172 9.88 13.89 7.76
CA VAL A 172 11.24 14.04 8.30
C VAL A 172 11.20 14.86 9.58
N ILE A 173 11.89 14.35 10.60
CA ILE A 173 12.13 15.07 11.85
C ILE A 173 13.49 15.76 11.75
N PRO A 174 13.54 17.09 11.87
CA PRO A 174 14.82 17.81 11.87
C PRO A 174 15.57 17.53 13.19
N PHE A 175 16.89 17.46 13.12
CA PHE A 175 17.73 17.44 14.32
C PHE A 175 17.99 18.87 14.77
N ASP A 176 17.81 19.12 16.06
CA ASP A 176 18.33 20.33 16.70
C ASP A 176 19.75 20.05 17.19
N VAL A 177 20.72 20.82 16.71
CA VAL A 177 22.05 20.82 17.33
C VAL A 177 21.93 21.66 18.59
N VAL A 178 21.86 20.99 19.73
CA VAL A 178 21.94 21.64 21.04
C VAL A 178 23.40 21.66 21.47
N THR A 179 23.92 22.86 21.69
CA THR A 179 25.20 23.06 22.37
C THR A 179 24.93 23.52 23.80
N ASP A 180 25.69 22.99 24.75
CA ASP A 180 25.76 23.52 26.11
C ASP A 180 27.12 24.16 26.29
N ALA A 181 27.17 25.41 26.77
CA ALA A 181 28.42 26.05 27.17
C ALA A 181 28.27 26.70 28.54
N ASN A 182 29.31 26.62 29.36
CA ASN A 182 29.35 27.30 30.66
C ASN A 182 29.75 28.78 30.53
N LEU A 183 29.14 29.47 29.56
CA LEU A 183 29.36 30.87 29.24
C LEU A 183 28.01 31.59 29.25
N ASP A 184 27.98 32.81 29.80
CA ASP A 184 26.74 33.60 29.92
C ASP A 184 26.16 33.98 28.55
N THR A 185 27.03 34.12 27.54
CA THR A 185 26.69 34.36 26.13
C THR A 185 27.75 33.72 25.25
N TYR A 186 27.33 33.05 24.17
CA TYR A 186 28.22 32.53 23.14
C TYR A 186 27.49 32.48 21.80
N THR A 187 28.24 32.57 20.70
CA THR A 187 27.69 32.49 19.34
C THR A 187 27.97 31.11 18.77
N VAL A 188 26.92 30.37 18.43
CA VAL A 188 27.07 29.14 17.66
C VAL A 188 27.11 29.49 16.19
N THR A 189 28.21 29.15 15.54
CA THR A 189 28.37 29.30 14.09
C THR A 189 28.37 27.91 13.45
N LEU A 190 27.29 27.56 12.75
CA LEU A 190 27.21 26.33 11.97
C LEU A 190 27.00 26.69 10.49
N LYS A 191 28.03 26.42 9.68
CA LYS A 191 28.04 26.63 8.21
C LYS A 191 27.58 28.05 7.77
N GLY A 192 27.95 29.09 8.53
CA GLY A 192 27.65 30.49 8.19
C GLY A 192 26.28 30.98 8.68
N GLN A 193 25.53 30.16 9.42
CA GLN A 193 24.44 30.63 10.26
C GLN A 193 24.98 30.89 11.66
N GLU A 194 24.76 32.11 12.15
CA GLU A 194 25.12 32.54 13.49
C GLU A 194 23.85 32.64 14.33
N LYS A 195 23.84 31.97 15.49
CA LYS A 195 22.79 32.15 16.50
C LYS A 195 23.43 32.45 17.84
N GLU A 196 23.02 33.57 18.43
CA GLU A 196 23.41 33.95 19.77
C GLU A 196 22.65 33.06 20.77
N ALA A 197 23.40 32.34 21.60
CA ALA A 197 22.85 31.56 22.70
C ALA A 197 22.50 32.50 23.85
N LYS A 198 21.26 32.44 24.34
CA LYS A 198 20.81 33.07 25.58
C LYS A 198 20.42 31.98 26.56
N ASP A 199 20.71 32.18 27.84
CA ASP A 199 20.44 31.20 28.89
C ASP A 199 21.14 29.83 28.67
N LYS A 200 22.41 29.87 28.25
CA LYS A 200 23.32 28.72 28.07
C LYS A 200 22.97 27.74 26.95
N GLN A 201 21.88 27.94 26.22
CA GLN A 201 21.48 27.07 25.11
C GLN A 201 21.25 27.84 23.80
N ALA A 202 21.61 27.20 22.69
CA ALA A 202 21.22 27.61 21.35
C ALA A 202 20.77 26.39 20.55
N GLU A 203 19.59 26.49 19.94
CA GLU A 203 19.04 25.46 19.05
C GLU A 203 19.22 25.89 17.59
N LEU A 204 19.83 25.05 16.77
CA LEU A 204 19.87 25.23 15.33
C LEU A 204 19.18 24.04 14.66
N THR A 205 18.06 24.32 13.98
CA THR A 205 17.19 23.32 13.35
C THR A 205 17.57 23.12 11.88
N GLY A 206 17.77 21.88 11.43
CA GLY A 206 18.18 21.56 10.06
C GLY A 206 18.60 20.10 9.87
N PHE A 207 19.06 19.76 8.66
CA PHE A 207 19.65 18.44 8.36
C PHE A 207 21.10 18.39 8.87
N TYR A 208 21.27 18.38 10.19
CA TYR A 208 22.59 18.33 10.79
C TYR A 208 22.98 16.89 11.11
N GLN A 209 24.21 16.52 10.77
CA GLN A 209 24.83 15.36 11.39
C GLN A 209 25.21 15.75 12.82
N VAL A 210 24.63 15.08 13.81
CA VAL A 210 25.07 15.21 15.19
C VAL A 210 26.34 14.39 15.33
N ASN A 211 27.49 14.98 14.97
CA ASN A 211 28.76 14.39 15.38
C ASN A 211 28.86 14.55 16.89
N ARG A 212 28.82 13.39 17.55
CA ARG A 212 28.93 13.16 18.99
C ARG A 212 29.77 14.24 19.68
N SER A 213 29.13 14.97 20.58
CA SER A 213 29.74 15.80 21.63
C SER A 213 30.79 16.81 21.15
N LEU A 214 30.35 18.02 20.77
CA LEU A 214 31.12 19.20 21.18
C LEU A 214 31.03 19.30 22.71
N GLN A 215 31.84 18.51 23.42
CA GLN A 215 32.27 18.94 24.74
C GLN A 215 33.28 20.05 24.52
N LEU A 216 32.77 21.28 24.44
CA LEU A 216 33.59 22.46 24.66
C LEU A 216 34.10 22.37 26.10
N HIS A 217 35.39 22.05 26.26
CA HIS A 217 36.11 22.21 27.51
C HIS A 217 36.25 23.71 27.84
#